data_AF-A0A367JJD1-F1
#
_entry.id   AF-A0A367JJD1-F1
#
_cell.length_a   1.000
_cell.length_b   1.000
_cell.length_c   1.000
_cell.angle_alpha   90.00
_cell.angle_beta   90.00
_cell.angle_gamma   90.00
#
_symmetry.space_group_name_H-M   'P 1'
#
loop_
_entity.id
_entity.type
_entity.pdbx_description
1 polymer ?
#
loop_
_entity_poly.entity_id
_entity_poly.type
_entity_poly.pdbx_seq_one_letter_code
_entity_poly.pdbx_strand_id
1 'polypeptide(L)'
;KMTRIVVLVCIVSCFFYFFEVAQAFNLKSMLFGDNDKDSQQGQATTVPFGTPIVHSQSRRSNIPCEHYICEETNVCVEKPLDCPCRIQTDKKCFIGDWYICIRGDESCDQVL
;
A
#
# COMPACT_ATOMS: atom_id res chain seq x y z
N LYS A 1 -46.79 -40.96 8.51
CA LYS A 1 -47.17 -39.55 8.80
C LYS A 1 -46.26 -38.92 9.84
N MET A 2 -46.04 -39.57 11.00
CA MET A 2 -45.12 -39.12 12.06
C MET A 2 -43.66 -38.92 11.60
N THR A 3 -43.12 -39.84 10.80
CA THR A 3 -41.75 -39.74 10.23
C THR A 3 -41.54 -38.52 9.32
N ARG A 4 -42.57 -38.10 8.57
CA ARG A 4 -42.48 -36.90 7.73
C ARG A 4 -42.49 -35.61 8.56
N ILE A 5 -43.20 -35.62 9.70
CA ILE A 5 -43.25 -34.48 10.62
C ILE A 5 -41.90 -34.32 11.32
N VAL A 6 -41.29 -35.42 11.78
CA VAL A 6 -39.96 -35.39 12.43
C VAL A 6 -38.89 -34.86 11.47
N VAL A 7 -38.90 -35.31 10.21
CA VAL A 7 -37.93 -34.81 9.20
C VAL A 7 -38.11 -33.31 8.94
N LEU A 8 -39.35 -32.83 8.82
CA LEU A 8 -39.61 -31.40 8.63
C LEU A 8 -39.14 -30.58 9.84
N VAL A 9 -39.36 -31.05 11.07
CA VAL A 9 -38.89 -30.37 12.29
C VAL A 9 -37.36 -30.32 12.34
N CYS A 10 -36.67 -31.39 11.96
CA CYS A 10 -35.21 -31.41 11.89
C CYS A 10 -34.66 -30.44 10.84
N ILE A 11 -35.26 -30.37 9.66
CA ILE A 11 -34.84 -29.46 8.59
C ILE A 11 -35.06 -28.00 9.01
N VAL A 12 -36.22 -27.69 9.57
CA VAL A 12 -36.54 -26.34 10.04
C VAL A 12 -35.59 -25.92 11.17
N SER A 13 -35.33 -26.80 12.14
CA SER A 13 -34.37 -26.55 13.21
C SER A 13 -32.96 -26.28 12.67
N CYS A 14 -32.44 -27.12 11.77
CA CYS A 14 -31.16 -26.88 11.11
C CYS A 14 -31.13 -25.52 10.37
N PHE A 15 -32.20 -25.18 9.66
CA PHE A 15 -32.27 -23.92 8.91
C PHE A 15 -32.21 -22.69 9.83
N PHE A 16 -32.85 -22.74 11.00
CA PHE A 16 -32.77 -21.69 12.01
C PHE A 16 -31.36 -21.57 12.62
N TYR A 17 -30.68 -22.69 12.90
CA TYR A 17 -29.29 -22.66 13.37
C TYR A 17 -28.33 -22.08 12.34
N PHE A 18 -28.53 -22.36 11.04
CA PHE A 18 -27.73 -21.77 9.97
C PHE A 18 -28.00 -20.27 9.78
N PHE A 19 -29.23 -19.81 10.00
CA PHE A 19 -29.59 -18.41 9.82
C PHE A 19 -28.93 -17.49 10.86
N GLU A 20 -28.78 -17.93 12.11
CA GLU A 20 -28.07 -17.13 13.13
C GLU A 20 -26.58 -16.93 12.82
N VAL A 21 -25.91 -17.96 12.31
CA VAL A 21 -24.47 -17.87 11.96
C VAL A 21 -24.25 -16.91 10.78
N ALA A 22 -25.20 -16.82 9.85
CA ALA A 22 -25.11 -15.92 8.70
C ALA A 22 -25.18 -14.42 9.07
N GLN A 23 -25.84 -14.08 10.19
CA GLN A 23 -25.97 -12.70 10.65
C GLN A 23 -24.81 -12.23 11.55
N ALA A 24 -23.95 -13.16 12.01
CA ALA A 24 -22.83 -12.86 12.91
C ALA A 24 -21.65 -12.15 12.23
N PHE A 25 -21.58 -12.18 10.89
CA PHE A 25 -20.49 -11.58 10.12
C PHE A 25 -20.98 -10.33 9.38
N ASN A 26 -21.04 -9.20 10.09
CA ASN A 26 -21.20 -7.88 9.46
C ASN A 26 -19.88 -7.42 8.82
N LEU A 27 -19.41 -8.17 7.81
CA LEU A 27 -18.17 -7.89 7.06
C LEU A 27 -18.20 -6.49 6.43
N LYS A 28 -19.38 -6.02 6.01
CA LYS A 28 -19.53 -4.72 5.36
C LYS A 28 -19.19 -3.55 6.28
N SER A 29 -19.66 -3.55 7.53
CA SER A 29 -19.34 -2.47 8.47
C SER A 29 -17.89 -2.55 8.97
N MET A 30 -17.32 -3.76 9.06
CA MET A 30 -15.92 -3.96 9.44
C MET A 30 -14.92 -3.60 8.32
N LEU A 31 -15.26 -3.85 7.05
CA LEU A 31 -14.41 -3.53 5.90
C LEU A 31 -14.59 -2.10 5.36
N PHE A 32 -15.81 -1.56 5.40
CA PHE A 32 -16.11 -0.28 4.75
C PHE A 32 -16.51 0.84 5.71
N GLY A 33 -16.72 0.55 6.99
CA GLY A 33 -17.15 1.52 7.98
C GLY A 33 -18.56 2.04 7.68
N ASP A 34 -19.44 1.99 8.67
CA ASP A 34 -20.69 2.75 8.56
C ASP A 34 -20.33 4.22 8.76
N ASN A 35 -20.71 5.08 7.80
CA ASN A 35 -20.39 6.51 7.85
C ASN A 35 -21.43 7.25 8.72
N ASP A 36 -21.55 6.86 9.99
CA ASP A 36 -22.21 7.69 10.98
C ASP A 36 -21.19 8.66 11.56
N LYS A 37 -21.46 9.93 11.31
CA LYS A 37 -20.67 11.07 11.78
C LYS A 37 -20.76 11.15 13.30
N ASP A 38 -19.77 10.63 14.00
CA ASP A 38 -19.41 11.16 15.31
C ASP A 38 -17.91 11.26 15.47
N SER A 39 -17.50 12.46 15.86
CA SER A 39 -16.11 12.89 16.02
C SER A 39 -15.66 12.65 17.46
N GLN A 40 -14.45 12.12 17.66
CA GLN A 40 -13.32 12.83 18.31
C GLN A 40 -12.23 11.86 18.84
N GLN A 41 -11.03 12.06 18.27
CA GLN A 41 -9.76 12.29 18.99
C GLN A 41 -9.05 11.10 19.66
N GLY A 42 -7.93 10.67 19.06
CA GLY A 42 -6.99 9.75 19.70
C GLY A 42 -5.97 9.06 18.79
N GLN A 43 -5.07 9.82 18.18
CA GLN A 43 -3.63 9.52 18.00
C GLN A 43 -3.18 8.03 17.98
N ALA A 44 -3.23 7.40 16.82
CA ALA A 44 -2.24 6.46 16.27
C ALA A 44 -2.61 6.26 14.80
N THR A 45 -1.87 6.86 13.87
CA THR A 45 -2.23 6.75 12.44
C THR A 45 -1.79 5.39 11.89
N THR A 46 -2.46 4.32 12.29
CA THR A 46 -2.51 3.07 11.53
C THR A 46 -3.40 3.32 10.32
N VAL A 47 -2.81 3.91 9.27
CA VAL A 47 -3.48 4.04 7.98
C VAL A 47 -3.80 2.62 7.48
N PRO A 48 -5.07 2.24 7.27
CA PRO A 48 -5.41 0.89 6.83
C PRO A 48 -4.84 0.65 5.43
N PHE A 49 -4.24 -0.53 5.23
CA PHE A 49 -3.68 -0.95 3.95
C PHE A 49 -4.73 -0.78 2.83
N GLY A 50 -4.39 -0.03 1.78
CA GLY A 50 -5.28 0.21 0.63
C GLY A 50 -6.07 1.53 0.65
N THR A 51 -5.85 2.41 1.62
CA THR A 51 -6.39 3.78 1.55
C THR A 51 -5.69 4.57 0.44
N PRO A 52 -6.44 5.15 -0.52
CA PRO A 52 -5.84 6.03 -1.51
C PRO A 52 -5.28 7.26 -0.78
N ILE A 53 -3.99 7.53 -1.01
CA ILE A 53 -3.33 8.71 -0.49
C ILE A 53 -3.91 9.91 -1.25
N VAL A 54 -5.01 10.48 -0.78
CA VAL A 54 -5.75 11.57 -1.45
C VAL A 54 -4.87 12.80 -1.63
N HIS A 55 -3.90 12.98 -0.74
CA HIS A 55 -2.88 14.01 -0.81
C HIS A 55 -1.53 13.41 -0.42
N SER A 56 -0.83 12.82 -1.39
CA SER A 56 0.63 12.80 -1.36
C SER A 56 1.08 14.24 -1.56
N GLN A 57 0.92 15.08 -0.53
CA GLN A 57 1.64 16.34 -0.49
C GLN A 57 3.09 15.96 -0.34
N SER A 58 3.80 15.90 -1.48
CA SER A 58 5.22 15.66 -1.45
C SER A 58 5.82 16.69 -0.50
N ARG A 59 6.50 16.24 0.55
CA ARG A 59 7.35 17.11 1.38
C ARG A 59 8.57 17.63 0.60
N ARG A 60 8.55 17.51 -0.74
CA ARG A 60 9.54 18.13 -1.61
C ARG A 60 9.29 19.63 -1.59
N SER A 61 10.35 20.36 -1.28
CA SER A 61 10.46 21.76 -1.66
C SER A 61 10.04 21.88 -3.13
N ASN A 62 9.20 22.86 -3.44
CA ASN A 62 8.84 23.21 -4.80
C ASN A 62 10.10 23.79 -5.47
N ILE A 63 10.99 22.90 -5.89
CA ILE A 63 12.22 23.25 -6.59
C ILE A 63 11.81 23.41 -8.06
N PRO A 64 11.94 24.61 -8.65
CA PRO A 64 11.67 24.82 -10.06
C PRO A 64 12.79 24.19 -10.88
N CYS A 65 12.70 22.88 -11.13
CA CYS A 65 13.52 22.21 -12.12
C CYS A 65 12.87 22.37 -13.50
N GLU A 66 13.64 22.79 -14.49
CA GLU A 66 13.14 22.93 -15.86
C GLU A 66 12.86 21.58 -16.53
N HIS A 67 13.60 20.54 -16.13
CA HIS A 67 13.53 19.20 -16.73
C HIS A 67 13.23 18.15 -15.66
N TYR A 68 14.24 17.42 -15.18
CA TYR A 68 14.04 16.31 -14.25
C TYR A 68 14.58 16.63 -12.85
N ILE A 69 13.85 16.20 -11.82
CA ILE A 69 14.30 16.26 -10.43
C ILE A 69 14.67 14.87 -9.93
N CYS A 70 15.90 14.70 -9.48
CA CYS A 70 16.36 13.47 -8.88
C CYS A 70 15.72 13.30 -7.50
N GLU A 71 14.87 12.29 -7.32
CA GLU A 71 14.13 12.09 -6.07
C GLU A 71 15.03 11.93 -4.83
N GLU A 72 16.18 11.26 -4.99
CA GLU A 72 17.06 10.98 -3.86
C GLU A 72 17.92 12.16 -3.44
N THR A 73 18.39 12.96 -4.41
CA THR A 73 19.34 14.05 -4.17
C THR A 73 18.70 15.44 -4.26
N ASN A 74 17.46 15.54 -4.76
CA ASN A 74 16.73 16.77 -5.06
C ASN A 74 17.51 17.73 -5.99
N VAL A 75 18.38 17.17 -6.84
CA VAL A 75 19.14 17.92 -7.85
C VAL A 75 18.34 17.97 -9.16
N CYS A 76 18.35 19.12 -9.82
CA CYS A 76 17.80 19.27 -11.16
C CYS A 76 18.82 18.83 -12.21
N VAL A 77 18.39 17.99 -13.15
CA VAL A 77 19.23 17.47 -14.24
C VAL A 77 18.45 17.46 -15.56
N GLU A 78 19.15 17.39 -16.69
CA GLU A 78 18.52 17.33 -18.01
C GLU A 78 17.82 16.00 -18.26
N LYS A 79 18.49 14.87 -17.93
CA LYS A 79 17.95 13.52 -18.10
C LYS A 79 17.98 12.75 -16.79
N PRO A 80 17.05 11.79 -16.57
CA PRO A 80 17.08 10.93 -15.38
C PRO A 80 18.41 10.18 -15.19
N LEU A 81 19.10 9.85 -16.29
CA LEU A 81 20.41 9.20 -16.29
C LEU A 81 21.56 10.09 -15.82
N ASP A 82 21.34 11.39 -15.63
CA ASP A 82 22.36 12.31 -15.12
C ASP A 82 22.28 12.47 -13.60
N CYS A 83 21.29 11.84 -12.94
CA CYS A 83 21.11 11.94 -11.50
C CYS A 83 22.33 11.42 -10.71
N PRO A 84 22.91 12.19 -9.80
CA PRO A 84 24.00 11.71 -8.96
C PRO A 84 23.53 10.63 -7.99
N CYS A 85 24.44 9.76 -7.57
CA CYS A 85 24.19 8.81 -6.49
C CYS A 85 23.92 9.54 -5.18
N ARG A 86 23.07 8.94 -4.32
CA ARG A 86 22.70 9.53 -3.02
C ARG A 86 23.91 9.76 -2.11
N ILE A 87 24.87 8.84 -2.12
CA ILE A 87 26.11 8.94 -1.36
C ILE A 87 27.22 9.38 -2.31
N GLN A 88 27.97 10.41 -1.94
CA GLN A 88 29.05 10.96 -2.79
C GLN A 88 30.22 9.99 -2.99
N THR A 89 30.38 9.01 -2.11
CA THR A 89 31.41 7.97 -2.20
C THR A 89 31.00 6.82 -3.12
N ASP A 90 29.74 6.78 -3.53
CA ASP A 90 29.24 5.71 -4.39
C ASP A 90 29.58 6.00 -5.84
N LYS A 91 29.88 4.93 -6.57
CA LYS A 91 30.19 4.97 -7.99
C LYS A 91 28.93 4.64 -8.80
N LYS A 92 28.70 5.44 -9.84
CA LYS A 92 27.63 5.21 -10.81
C LYS A 92 28.09 4.20 -11.86
N CYS A 93 27.36 3.08 -11.99
CA CYS A 93 27.61 2.05 -13.00
C CYS A 93 26.43 1.98 -13.96
N PHE A 94 26.72 2.02 -15.27
CA PHE A 94 25.72 1.90 -16.31
C PHE A 94 25.54 0.45 -16.74
N ILE A 95 24.30 -0.01 -16.79
CA ILE A 95 23.92 -1.36 -17.22
C ILE A 95 22.94 -1.18 -18.38
N GLY A 96 23.46 -1.07 -19.60
CA GLY A 96 22.64 -0.71 -20.76
C GLY A 96 21.99 0.67 -20.59
N ASP A 97 20.65 0.72 -20.56
CA ASP A 97 19.87 1.96 -20.50
C ASP A 97 19.50 2.42 -19.08
N TRP A 98 19.98 1.72 -18.04
CA TRP A 98 19.76 2.09 -16.64
C TRP A 98 21.09 2.17 -15.88
N TYR A 99 21.05 2.68 -14.65
CA TYR A 99 22.23 2.78 -13.80
C TYR A 99 21.93 2.30 -12.39
N ILE A 100 23.01 1.88 -11.71
CA ILE A 100 23.04 1.63 -10.27
C ILE A 100 24.13 2.44 -9.61
N CYS A 101 23.99 2.60 -8.31
CA CYS A 101 25.01 3.16 -7.44
C CYS A 101 25.57 2.02 -6.59
N ILE A 102 26.86 1.75 -6.73
CA ILE A 102 27.58 0.79 -5.91
C ILE A 102 28.55 1.52 -4.99
N ARG A 103 28.98 0.85 -3.92
CA ARG A 103 29.94 1.44 -2.99
C ARG A 103 31.28 1.66 -3.70
N GLY A 104 31.98 2.76 -3.40
CA GLY A 104 33.17 3.15 -4.15
C GLY A 104 34.36 2.17 -4.11
N ASP A 105 34.33 1.19 -3.20
CA ASP A 105 35.28 0.08 -3.09
C ASP A 105 34.94 -1.12 -4.01
N GLU A 106 33.74 -1.17 -4.58
CA GLU A 106 33.30 -2.21 -5.53
C GLU A 106 33.50 -1.76 -6.99
N SER A 107 33.74 -2.71 -7.90
CA SER A 107 33.87 -2.44 -9.33
C SER A 107 32.58 -2.76 -10.08
N CYS A 108 32.27 -1.97 -11.11
CA CYS A 108 31.08 -2.21 -11.96
C CYS A 108 31.13 -3.57 -12.66
N ASP A 109 32.33 -4.14 -12.85
CA ASP A 109 32.54 -5.45 -13.48
C ASP A 109 31.98 -6.60 -12.64
N GLN A 110 31.77 -6.40 -11.34
CA GLN A 110 31.16 -7.41 -10.47
C GLN A 110 29.64 -7.49 -10.61
N VAL A 111 29.03 -6.48 -11.25
CA VAL A 111 27.57 -6.37 -11.41
C VAL A 111 27.11 -6.60 -12.85
N LEU A 112 28.05 -6.70 -13.81
CA LEU A 112 27.78 -6.89 -15.24
C LEU A 112 27.77 -8.36 -15.66
#